data_AF-A0A811GHX1-F1
#
_entry.id   AF-A0A811GHX1-F1
#
_cell.length_a   1.000
_cell.length_b   1.000
_cell.length_c   1.000
_cell.angle_alpha   90.00
_cell.angle_beta   90.00
_cell.angle_gamma   90.00
#
_symmetry.space_group_name_H-M   'P 1'
#
loop_
_entity.id
_entity.type
_entity.pdbx_description
1 polymer ?
#
loop_
_entity_poly.entity_id
_entity_poly.type
_entity_poly.pdbx_seq_one_letter_code
_entity_poly.pdbx_strand_id
1 'polypeptide(L)'
;MSSQFGKNNSELNNPLKERIKLLMTAEELEKPYSFATRVGLSKGTFTGIWVEGRTSLQKKTIDKIAEATGADPVWLMTGEREPFKEGQSSQKVEQPREKYVIEAVQIKPKQAKNVDSSDKLAFKTALEPQQPENNQDLRKLLTACYESTEGALYATYRMMDPDDKSEFILKFYKAILAEENINLDIDEDTLLLAIFTIEVALYYSRRVMSPESKTELITDIYKQYDSKPEMKQQTLNEYKEYKRRK
;
A
#
# COMPACT_ATOMS: atom_id res chain seq x y z
N MET A 1 18.58 40.44 -12.39
CA MET A 1 18.35 39.54 -13.54
C MET A 1 17.02 38.83 -13.28
N SER A 2 15.92 39.39 -13.82
CA SER A 2 14.57 38.86 -13.66
C SER A 2 14.38 37.62 -14.52
N SER A 3 14.00 36.49 -13.92
CA SER A 3 13.49 35.35 -14.68
C SER A 3 11.98 35.52 -14.87
N GLN A 4 11.59 35.82 -16.10
CA GLN A 4 10.21 35.78 -16.55
C GLN A 4 9.73 34.33 -16.52
N PHE A 5 8.99 33.96 -15.48
CA PHE A 5 8.03 32.86 -15.58
C PHE A 5 6.95 33.30 -16.56
N GLY A 6 7.06 32.80 -17.79
CA GLY A 6 6.07 32.98 -18.84
C GLY A 6 4.72 32.49 -18.37
N LYS A 7 3.87 33.44 -17.98
CA LYS A 7 2.43 33.34 -18.17
C LYS A 7 2.21 33.15 -19.66
N ASN A 8 1.75 31.96 -20.05
CA ASN A 8 0.92 31.65 -21.20
C ASN A 8 0.55 30.16 -21.09
N ASN A 9 -0.31 29.82 -20.12
CA ASN A 9 -1.06 28.56 -20.18
C ASN A 9 -2.09 28.74 -21.31
N SER A 10 -1.61 28.71 -22.55
CA SER A 10 -2.46 28.45 -23.70
C SER A 10 -3.12 27.11 -23.42
N GLU A 11 -4.43 27.14 -23.33
CA GLU A 11 -5.31 25.99 -23.50
C GLU A 11 -4.80 25.18 -24.70
N LEU A 12 -3.95 24.18 -24.44
CA LEU A 12 -3.68 23.15 -25.41
C LEU A 12 -5.02 22.44 -25.59
N ASN A 13 -5.70 22.78 -26.69
CA ASN A 13 -6.94 22.17 -27.13
C ASN A 13 -6.64 20.69 -27.42
N ASN A 14 -6.74 19.89 -26.36
CA ASN A 14 -6.42 18.49 -26.36
C ASN A 14 -7.74 17.72 -26.36
N PRO A 15 -8.09 17.02 -27.44
CA PRO A 15 -9.34 16.27 -27.53
C PRO A 15 -9.56 15.30 -26.37
N LEU A 16 -8.49 14.71 -25.84
CA LEU A 16 -8.57 13.83 -24.68
C LEU A 16 -8.93 14.60 -23.39
N LYS A 17 -8.41 15.82 -23.23
CA LYS A 17 -8.71 16.67 -22.08
C LYS A 17 -10.19 17.08 -22.07
N GLU A 18 -10.74 17.44 -23.23
CA GLU A 18 -12.17 17.76 -23.36
C GLU A 18 -13.05 16.54 -23.08
N ARG A 19 -12.65 15.35 -23.54
CA ARG A 19 -13.35 14.10 -23.18
C ARG A 19 -13.34 13.85 -21.68
N ILE A 20 -12.19 14.04 -21.01
CA ILE A 20 -12.11 13.90 -19.55
C ILE A 20 -12.98 14.94 -18.84
N LYS A 21 -13.04 16.17 -19.35
CA LYS A 21 -13.88 17.25 -18.80
C LYS A 21 -15.37 16.87 -18.81
N LEU A 22 -15.83 16.15 -19.82
CA LEU A 22 -17.21 15.61 -19.88
C LEU A 22 -17.51 14.55 -18.81
N LEU A 23 -16.47 13.91 -18.24
CA LEU A 23 -16.61 12.88 -17.21
C LEU A 23 -16.49 13.45 -15.78
N MET A 24 -16.22 14.74 -15.65
CA MET A 24 -16.06 15.43 -14.37
C MET A 24 -17.39 15.93 -13.83
N THR A 25 -17.53 15.90 -12.51
CA THR A 25 -18.63 16.60 -11.82
C THR A 25 -18.36 18.11 -11.76
N ALA A 26 -19.37 18.91 -11.41
CA ALA A 26 -19.21 20.36 -11.23
C ALA A 26 -18.14 20.71 -10.18
N GLU A 27 -18.04 19.93 -9.10
CA GLU A 27 -17.00 20.11 -8.08
C GLU A 27 -15.60 19.78 -8.59
N GLU A 28 -15.48 18.79 -9.47
CA GLU A 28 -14.21 18.38 -10.07
C GLU A 28 -13.74 19.36 -11.14
N LEU A 29 -14.64 20.09 -11.79
CA LEU A 29 -14.25 21.17 -12.69
C LEU A 29 -13.56 22.32 -11.94
N GLU A 30 -14.01 22.63 -10.72
CA GLU A 30 -13.36 23.59 -9.81
C GLU A 30 -12.06 23.04 -9.22
N LYS A 31 -11.99 21.72 -8.97
CA LYS A 31 -10.82 21.04 -8.41
C LYS A 31 -10.40 19.82 -9.26
N PRO A 32 -9.75 20.01 -10.41
CA PRO A 32 -9.51 18.92 -11.36
C PRO A 32 -8.76 17.70 -10.81
N TYR A 33 -7.90 17.89 -9.80
CA TYR A 33 -7.19 16.78 -9.16
C TYR A 33 -8.09 15.86 -8.33
N SER A 34 -9.30 16.27 -7.91
CA SER A 34 -10.23 15.36 -7.23
C SER A 34 -10.80 14.30 -8.17
N PHE A 35 -10.90 14.59 -9.47
CA PHE A 35 -11.20 13.59 -10.49
C PHE A 35 -10.14 12.48 -10.50
N ALA A 36 -8.86 12.85 -10.48
CA ALA A 36 -7.76 11.89 -10.47
C ALA A 36 -7.86 10.93 -9.27
N THR A 37 -8.20 11.46 -8.09
CA THR A 37 -8.44 10.65 -6.89
C THR A 37 -9.63 9.72 -7.07
N ARG A 38 -10.78 10.23 -7.57
CA ARG A 38 -11.99 9.43 -7.76
C ARG A 38 -11.78 8.26 -8.74
N VAL A 39 -11.10 8.51 -9.86
CA VAL A 39 -10.87 7.50 -10.91
C VAL A 39 -9.60 6.67 -10.70
N GLY A 40 -8.87 6.87 -9.58
CA GLY A 40 -7.69 6.08 -9.23
C GLY A 40 -6.46 6.35 -10.12
N LEU A 41 -6.29 7.59 -10.58
CA LEU A 41 -5.14 8.07 -11.35
C LEU A 41 -4.09 8.72 -10.45
N SER A 42 -2.81 8.49 -10.78
CA SER A 42 -1.72 9.21 -10.11
C SER A 42 -1.76 10.69 -10.48
N LYS A 43 -1.33 11.56 -9.55
CA LYS A 43 -1.22 13.00 -9.78
C LYS A 43 -0.40 13.31 -11.03
N GLY A 44 0.74 12.63 -11.24
CA GLY A 44 1.58 12.83 -12.42
C GLY A 44 0.93 12.38 -13.73
N THR A 45 0.18 11.28 -13.72
CA THR A 45 -0.62 10.85 -14.89
C THR A 45 -1.65 11.91 -15.24
N PHE A 46 -2.37 12.43 -14.25
CA PHE A 46 -3.39 13.45 -14.45
C PHE A 46 -2.79 14.80 -14.87
N THR A 47 -1.71 15.26 -14.24
CA THR A 47 -0.96 16.46 -14.64
C THR A 47 -0.52 16.36 -16.10
N GLY A 48 -0.05 15.18 -16.54
CA GLY A 48 0.31 14.95 -17.93
C GLY A 48 -0.84 15.16 -18.91
N ILE A 49 -2.06 14.80 -18.52
CA ILE A 49 -3.24 14.98 -19.37
C ILE A 49 -3.75 16.42 -19.30
N TRP A 50 -3.84 16.96 -18.07
CA TRP A 50 -4.54 18.19 -17.75
C TRP A 50 -3.72 19.45 -18.00
N VAL A 51 -2.41 19.38 -17.74
CA VAL A 51 -1.46 20.49 -17.85
C VAL A 51 -0.55 20.31 -19.05
N GLU A 52 0.04 19.13 -19.24
CA GLU A 52 1.02 18.88 -20.31
C GLU A 52 0.38 18.51 -21.65
N GLY A 53 -0.94 18.27 -21.69
CA GLY A 53 -1.68 18.07 -22.94
C GLY A 53 -1.45 16.71 -23.63
N ARG A 54 -1.18 15.63 -22.88
CA ARG A 54 -1.05 14.27 -23.45
C ARG A 54 -2.27 13.89 -24.28
N THR A 55 -2.04 13.41 -25.49
CA THR A 55 -3.10 13.08 -26.45
C THR A 55 -3.56 11.62 -26.41
N SER A 56 -2.85 10.76 -25.69
CA SER A 56 -3.15 9.33 -25.59
C SER A 56 -2.91 8.77 -24.18
N LEU A 57 -3.59 7.67 -23.87
CA LEU A 57 -3.49 6.97 -22.59
C LEU A 57 -3.23 5.49 -22.82
N GLN A 58 -2.56 4.88 -21.85
CA GLN A 58 -2.43 3.42 -21.81
C GLN A 58 -3.79 2.79 -21.57
N LYS A 59 -4.03 1.62 -22.18
CA LYS A 59 -5.29 0.88 -22.07
C LYS A 59 -5.76 0.70 -20.62
N LYS A 60 -4.85 0.32 -19.71
CA LYS A 60 -5.15 0.18 -18.27
C LYS A 60 -5.69 1.46 -17.63
N THR A 61 -5.22 2.63 -18.07
CA THR A 61 -5.67 3.93 -17.57
C THR A 61 -7.06 4.25 -18.09
N ILE A 62 -7.34 3.91 -19.34
CA ILE A 62 -8.65 4.08 -19.98
C ILE A 62 -9.68 3.18 -19.29
N ASP A 63 -9.33 1.92 -19.05
CA ASP A 63 -10.20 0.95 -18.38
C ASP A 63 -10.60 1.45 -16.98
N LYS A 64 -9.66 2.00 -16.20
CA LYS A 64 -9.93 2.60 -14.88
C LYS A 64 -10.90 3.79 -14.95
N ILE A 65 -10.67 4.69 -15.89
CA ILE A 65 -11.54 5.87 -16.05
C ILE A 65 -12.93 5.41 -16.45
N ALA A 66 -13.03 4.48 -17.42
CA ALA A 66 -14.30 3.91 -17.87
C ALA A 66 -15.06 3.22 -16.73
N GLU A 67 -14.40 2.39 -15.94
CA GLU A 67 -14.99 1.70 -14.78
C GLU A 67 -15.54 2.69 -13.74
N ALA A 68 -14.79 3.75 -13.44
CA ALA A 68 -15.18 4.74 -12.43
C ALA A 68 -16.20 5.79 -12.91
N THR A 69 -16.40 5.92 -14.23
CA THR A 69 -17.27 6.96 -14.83
C THR A 69 -18.46 6.39 -15.59
N GLY A 70 -18.45 5.08 -15.90
CA GLY A 70 -19.41 4.46 -16.82
C GLY A 70 -19.18 4.81 -18.29
N ALA A 71 -18.08 5.49 -18.62
CA ALA A 71 -17.78 5.92 -19.98
C ALA A 71 -17.33 4.75 -20.87
N ASP A 72 -17.62 4.84 -22.17
CA ASP A 72 -17.14 3.87 -23.14
C ASP A 72 -15.61 3.98 -23.35
N PRO A 73 -14.85 2.88 -23.18
CA PRO A 73 -13.38 2.89 -23.33
C PRO A 73 -12.90 3.31 -24.73
N VAL A 74 -13.65 2.93 -25.78
CA VAL A 74 -13.29 3.23 -27.17
C VAL A 74 -13.53 4.70 -27.45
N TRP A 75 -14.64 5.27 -26.99
CA TRP A 75 -14.90 6.70 -27.05
C TRP A 75 -13.84 7.51 -26.30
N LEU A 76 -13.45 7.11 -25.10
CA LEU A 76 -12.44 7.85 -24.33
C LEU A 76 -11.08 7.88 -25.04
N MET A 77 -10.72 6.78 -25.71
CA MET A 77 -9.48 6.63 -26.46
C MET A 77 -9.48 7.43 -27.78
N THR A 78 -10.52 7.27 -28.58
CA THR A 78 -10.55 7.73 -29.98
C THR A 78 -11.40 8.99 -30.18
N GLY A 79 -12.40 9.19 -29.33
CA GLY A 79 -13.47 10.17 -29.52
C GLY A 79 -14.55 9.74 -30.49
N GLU A 80 -14.47 8.51 -31.00
CA GLU A 80 -15.48 7.93 -31.88
C GLU A 80 -16.59 7.27 -31.03
N ARG A 81 -17.84 7.36 -31.50
CA ARG A 81 -19.07 6.88 -30.82
C ARG A 81 -19.56 7.81 -29.70
N GLU A 82 -20.56 7.36 -28.94
CA GLU A 82 -21.13 8.08 -27.81
C GLU A 82 -20.39 7.73 -26.50
N PRO A 83 -20.23 8.69 -25.56
CA PRO A 83 -19.55 8.48 -24.28
C PRO A 83 -20.23 7.48 -23.36
N PHE A 84 -21.55 7.36 -23.45
CA PHE A 84 -22.35 6.50 -22.60
C PHE A 84 -23.24 5.62 -23.48
N LYS A 85 -23.40 4.35 -23.11
CA LYS A 85 -24.33 3.46 -23.80
C LYS A 85 -25.77 3.87 -23.46
N GLU A 86 -26.64 3.94 -24.46
CA GLU A 86 -28.06 4.24 -24.27
C GLU A 86 -28.66 3.27 -23.23
N GLY A 87 -29.12 3.82 -22.10
CA GLY A 87 -29.64 3.06 -20.95
C GLY A 87 -28.92 3.26 -19.62
N GLN A 88 -27.83 4.06 -19.56
CA GLN A 88 -27.11 4.39 -18.32
C GLN A 88 -26.97 5.91 -18.08
N SER A 89 -28.05 6.67 -18.24
CA SER A 89 -28.10 8.06 -17.78
C SER A 89 -28.64 8.12 -16.35
N SER A 90 -27.84 8.73 -15.47
CA SER A 90 -28.20 9.20 -14.12
C SER A 90 -28.37 8.15 -13.03
N GLN A 91 -27.26 7.69 -12.45
CA GLN A 91 -27.23 7.42 -11.02
C GLN A 91 -26.16 8.28 -10.35
N LYS A 92 -26.61 9.23 -9.52
CA LYS A 92 -25.82 9.75 -8.40
C LYS A 92 -25.40 8.55 -7.56
N VAL A 93 -24.16 8.10 -7.68
CA VAL A 93 -23.58 7.16 -6.73
C VAL A 93 -23.09 7.98 -5.53
N GLU A 94 -24.03 8.46 -4.71
CA GLU A 94 -23.77 8.58 -3.29
C GLU A 94 -23.74 7.14 -2.78
N GLN A 95 -22.54 6.59 -2.56
CA GLN A 95 -22.40 5.39 -1.74
C GLN A 95 -21.76 5.74 -0.40
N PRO A 96 -22.19 5.05 0.67
CA PRO A 96 -22.12 5.54 2.04
C PRO A 96 -20.73 5.34 2.60
N ARG A 97 -20.29 6.30 3.42
CA ARG A 97 -19.18 6.11 4.34
C ARG A 97 -19.57 4.99 5.32
N GLU A 98 -19.00 3.80 5.16
CA GLU A 98 -18.94 2.85 6.27
C GLU A 98 -18.08 3.48 7.37
N LYS A 99 -18.77 4.00 8.39
CA LYS A 99 -18.18 4.37 9.66
C LYS A 99 -17.71 3.10 10.34
N TYR A 100 -16.40 2.85 10.34
CA TYR A 100 -15.82 2.02 11.40
C TYR A 100 -15.88 2.82 12.70
N VAL A 101 -16.93 2.56 13.49
CA VAL A 101 -16.97 2.94 14.90
C VAL A 101 -16.11 1.92 15.64
N ILE A 102 -14.93 2.33 16.10
CA ILE A 102 -14.13 1.53 17.01
C ILE A 102 -14.75 1.69 18.40
N GLU A 103 -15.52 0.70 18.85
CA GLU A 103 -15.92 0.58 20.25
C GLU A 103 -14.71 0.15 21.08
N ALA A 104 -14.39 0.95 22.10
CA ALA A 104 -13.32 0.66 23.04
C ALA A 104 -13.66 -0.58 23.87
N VAL A 105 -12.98 -1.70 23.62
CA VAL A 105 -13.06 -2.89 24.48
C VAL A 105 -12.31 -2.60 25.77
N GLN A 106 -13.06 -2.31 26.83
CA GLN A 106 -12.57 -2.31 28.20
C GLN A 106 -12.32 -3.75 28.65
N ILE A 107 -11.07 -4.09 28.96
CA ILE A 107 -10.71 -5.36 29.61
C ILE A 107 -10.56 -5.09 31.12
N LYS A 108 -11.39 -5.76 31.93
CA LYS A 108 -11.18 -5.94 33.39
C LYS A 108 -11.26 -7.43 33.76
N PRO A 109 -10.60 -7.85 34.87
CA PRO A 109 -9.98 -9.17 34.96
C PRO A 109 -10.81 -10.27 35.67
N LYS A 110 -10.42 -11.51 35.34
CA LYS A 110 -10.61 -12.84 35.97
C LYS A 110 -11.50 -12.99 37.22
N GLN A 111 -12.37 -14.00 37.18
CA GLN A 111 -12.66 -14.85 38.35
C GLN A 111 -12.71 -16.34 37.98
N ALA A 112 -12.09 -17.14 38.84
CA ALA A 112 -12.00 -18.60 38.80
C ALA A 112 -13.20 -19.26 39.49
N LYS A 113 -13.64 -20.44 39.02
CA LYS A 113 -14.27 -21.49 39.84
C LYS A 113 -13.98 -22.90 39.30
N ASN A 114 -13.46 -23.74 40.18
CA ASN A 114 -13.32 -25.20 40.10
C ASN A 114 -14.65 -25.92 39.86
N VAL A 115 -14.64 -27.06 39.16
CA VAL A 115 -15.25 -28.33 39.61
C VAL A 115 -14.44 -29.51 39.02
N ASP A 116 -14.28 -30.52 39.86
CA ASP A 116 -13.38 -31.68 39.84
C ASP A 116 -14.05 -32.95 39.26
N SER A 117 -13.21 -33.88 38.77
CA SER A 117 -13.38 -35.36 38.67
C SER A 117 -14.52 -35.92 37.78
N SER A 118 -14.39 -37.01 37.01
CA SER A 118 -13.40 -38.09 36.86
C SER A 118 -13.79 -38.99 35.66
N ASP A 119 -12.85 -39.88 35.29
CA ASP A 119 -12.95 -41.13 34.49
C ASP A 119 -12.55 -41.11 32.99
N LYS A 120 -11.33 -41.65 32.77
CA LYS A 120 -10.95 -42.77 31.85
C LYS A 120 -11.43 -42.68 30.39
N LEU A 121 -10.62 -42.87 29.35
CA LEU A 121 -9.68 -43.98 29.11
C LEU A 121 -8.82 -43.68 27.85
N ALA A 122 -7.62 -44.27 27.82
CA ALA A 122 -6.54 -44.19 26.82
C ALA A 122 -6.88 -44.11 25.31
N PHE A 123 -6.09 -43.31 24.58
CA PHE A 123 -5.38 -43.81 23.39
C PHE A 123 -3.98 -43.20 23.28
N LYS A 124 -3.00 -44.07 23.00
CA LYS A 124 -1.56 -43.84 22.99
C LYS A 124 -1.09 -43.46 21.57
N THR A 125 -0.11 -42.57 21.51
CA THR A 125 1.07 -42.61 20.62
C THR A 125 0.87 -42.34 19.12
N ALA A 126 1.34 -41.18 18.66
CA ALA A 126 2.34 -41.07 17.59
C ALA A 126 3.03 -39.70 17.69
N LEU A 127 4.36 -39.71 17.72
CA LEU A 127 5.21 -38.53 17.59
C LEU A 127 4.94 -37.85 16.24
N GLU A 128 4.78 -36.54 16.25
CA GLU A 128 5.14 -35.71 15.11
C GLU A 128 5.84 -34.44 15.65
N PRO A 129 7.06 -34.11 15.17
CA PRO A 129 7.86 -33.04 15.75
C PRO A 129 7.23 -31.67 15.49
N GLN A 130 7.25 -30.84 16.53
CA GLN A 130 6.77 -29.46 16.51
C GLN A 130 7.54 -28.59 15.50
N GLN A 131 6.80 -27.71 14.81
CA GLN A 131 7.05 -26.28 14.46
C GLN A 131 6.17 -25.93 13.23
N PRO A 132 5.27 -24.91 13.29
CA PRO A 132 5.69 -23.51 13.13
C PRO A 132 4.72 -22.47 13.76
N GLU A 133 4.91 -22.05 15.02
CA GLU A 133 4.09 -20.95 15.60
C GLU A 133 4.78 -19.57 15.52
N ASN A 134 6.12 -19.50 15.56
CA ASN A 134 6.85 -18.22 15.57
C ASN A 134 6.65 -17.32 14.33
N ASN A 135 6.44 -17.90 13.15
CA ASN A 135 6.35 -17.14 11.90
C ASN A 135 5.02 -16.38 11.75
N GLN A 136 3.95 -16.88 12.36
CA GLN A 136 2.64 -16.26 12.24
C GLN A 136 2.56 -14.97 13.07
N ASP A 137 3.20 -14.97 14.24
CA ASP A 137 3.24 -13.79 15.12
C ASP A 137 4.17 -12.71 14.59
N LEU A 138 5.34 -13.10 14.04
CA LEU A 138 6.23 -12.17 13.31
C LEU A 138 5.47 -11.43 12.20
N ARG A 139 4.73 -12.16 11.36
CA ARG A 139 3.99 -11.58 10.24
C ARG A 139 2.88 -10.64 10.69
N LYS A 140 2.10 -11.02 11.71
CA LYS A 140 1.01 -10.20 12.24
C LYS A 140 1.54 -8.87 12.78
N LEU A 141 2.57 -8.94 13.62
CA LEU A 141 3.18 -7.76 14.24
C LEU A 141 3.80 -6.82 13.21
N LEU A 142 4.53 -7.35 12.23
CA LEU A 142 5.06 -6.54 11.13
C LEU A 142 3.94 -5.90 10.30
N THR A 143 2.82 -6.60 10.09
CA THR A 143 1.69 -6.06 9.32
C THR A 143 1.10 -4.84 10.03
N ALA A 144 0.91 -4.93 11.35
CA ALA A 144 0.47 -3.80 12.16
C ALA A 144 1.44 -2.60 12.09
N CYS A 145 2.77 -2.86 12.12
CA CYS A 145 3.77 -1.81 11.93
C CYS A 145 3.59 -1.09 10.59
N TYR A 146 3.40 -1.85 9.50
CA TYR A 146 3.23 -1.29 8.16
C TYR A 146 1.92 -0.52 8.00
N GLU A 147 0.80 -1.07 8.45
CA GLU A 147 -0.51 -0.40 8.38
C GLU A 147 -0.48 0.95 9.10
N SER A 148 0.08 0.99 10.31
CA SER A 148 0.20 2.21 11.10
C SER A 148 1.17 3.21 10.46
N THR A 149 2.35 2.75 10.03
CA THR A 149 3.36 3.63 9.41
C THR A 149 2.86 4.21 8.09
N GLU A 150 2.32 3.37 7.20
CA GLU A 150 1.82 3.80 5.90
C GLU A 150 0.54 4.61 6.03
N GLY A 151 -0.34 4.27 6.97
CA GLY A 151 -1.52 5.07 7.30
C GLY A 151 -1.14 6.48 7.75
N ALA A 152 -0.13 6.62 8.62
CA ALA A 152 0.36 7.93 9.08
C ALA A 152 1.04 8.74 7.96
N LEU A 153 1.88 8.10 7.15
CA LEU A 153 2.51 8.73 5.99
C LEU A 153 1.47 9.20 4.97
N TYR A 154 0.47 8.36 4.70
CA TYR A 154 -0.64 8.69 3.81
C TYR A 154 -1.47 9.88 4.35
N ALA A 155 -1.87 9.84 5.63
CA ALA A 155 -2.64 10.91 6.26
C ALA A 155 -1.91 12.26 6.26
N THR A 156 -0.58 12.24 6.34
CA THR A 156 0.27 13.44 6.36
C THR A 156 0.77 13.84 4.97
N TYR A 157 0.43 13.11 3.91
CA TYR A 157 0.95 13.28 2.55
C TYR A 157 2.48 13.30 2.48
N ARG A 158 3.14 12.48 3.31
CA ARG A 158 4.59 12.36 3.35
C ARG A 158 5.04 11.03 2.78
N MET A 159 6.26 11.02 2.27
CA MET A 159 6.98 9.81 1.91
C MET A 159 8.18 9.69 2.84
N MET A 160 8.63 8.45 3.04
CA MET A 160 9.81 8.14 3.83
C MET A 160 10.79 7.42 2.92
N ASP A 161 12.06 7.80 2.99
CA ASP A 161 13.09 7.13 2.21
C ASP A 161 13.22 5.65 2.65
N PRO A 162 13.58 4.72 1.74
CA PRO A 162 13.58 3.30 2.04
C PRO A 162 14.44 2.90 3.24
N ASP A 163 15.59 3.55 3.43
CA ASP A 163 16.47 3.31 4.57
C ASP A 163 15.86 3.78 5.88
N ASP A 164 15.37 5.03 5.92
CA ASP A 164 14.72 5.60 7.10
C ASP A 164 13.47 4.79 7.47
N LYS A 165 12.71 4.35 6.48
CA LYS A 165 11.53 3.50 6.66
C LYS A 165 11.88 2.13 7.21
N SER A 166 12.96 1.53 6.73
CA SER A 166 13.37 0.20 7.20
C SER A 166 13.80 0.23 8.66
N GLU A 167 14.60 1.24 9.04
CA GLU A 167 14.99 1.43 10.42
C GLU A 167 13.81 1.77 11.33
N PHE A 168 12.87 2.58 10.85
CA PHE A 168 11.68 2.94 11.61
C PHE A 168 10.79 1.71 11.87
N ILE A 169 10.50 0.91 10.84
CA ILE A 169 9.68 -0.30 10.98
C ILE A 169 10.33 -1.28 11.95
N LEU A 170 11.65 -1.48 11.90
CA LEU A 170 12.35 -2.33 12.87
C LEU A 170 12.24 -1.79 14.30
N LYS A 171 12.45 -0.49 14.50
CA LYS A 171 12.32 0.13 15.83
C LYS A 171 10.90 0.02 16.37
N PHE A 172 9.90 0.24 15.51
CA PHE A 172 8.50 0.14 15.87
C PHE A 172 8.13 -1.31 16.23
N TYR A 173 8.59 -2.27 15.43
CA TYR A 173 8.42 -3.69 15.72
C TYR A 173 8.99 -4.08 17.10
N LYS A 174 10.20 -3.62 17.43
CA LYS A 174 10.81 -3.85 18.75
C LYS A 174 10.03 -3.19 19.88
N ALA A 175 9.45 -2.01 19.65
CA ALA A 175 8.63 -1.33 20.64
C ALA A 175 7.38 -2.17 20.97
N ILE A 176 6.71 -2.72 19.94
CA ILE A 176 5.55 -3.60 20.14
C ILE A 176 5.94 -4.87 20.89
N LEU A 177 7.07 -5.51 20.54
CA LEU A 177 7.55 -6.70 21.26
C LEU A 177 7.79 -6.42 22.75
N ALA A 178 8.37 -5.26 23.07
CA ALA A 178 8.62 -4.86 24.45
C ALA A 178 7.32 -4.56 25.21
N GLU A 179 6.33 -3.95 24.56
CA GLU A 179 5.01 -3.66 25.15
C GLU A 179 4.19 -4.92 25.39
N GLU A 180 4.20 -5.88 24.46
CA GLU A 180 3.45 -7.13 24.56
C GLU A 180 4.21 -8.22 25.36
N ASN A 181 5.44 -7.93 25.79
CA ASN A 181 6.32 -8.85 26.52
C ASN A 181 6.56 -10.16 25.75
N ILE A 182 6.63 -10.06 24.42
CA ILE A 182 6.87 -11.18 23.50
C ILE A 182 8.38 -11.32 23.31
N ASN A 183 8.91 -12.49 23.65
CA ASN A 183 10.32 -12.80 23.43
C ASN A 183 10.47 -13.63 22.14
N LEU A 184 10.67 -12.94 21.03
CA LEU A 184 11.01 -13.55 19.74
C LEU A 184 12.51 -13.40 19.50
N ASP A 185 13.21 -14.53 19.36
CA ASP A 185 14.62 -14.56 18.97
C ASP A 185 14.74 -14.26 17.48
N ILE A 186 15.01 -12.99 17.15
CA ILE A 186 15.10 -12.49 15.78
C ILE A 186 16.43 -11.78 15.60
N ASP A 187 17.19 -12.22 14.59
CA ASP A 187 18.35 -11.46 14.11
C ASP A 187 17.91 -10.11 13.51
N GLU A 188 18.12 -9.04 14.27
CA GLU A 188 17.75 -7.67 13.91
C GLU A 188 18.40 -7.22 12.60
N ASP A 189 19.64 -7.61 12.34
CA ASP A 189 20.36 -7.23 11.13
C ASP A 189 19.76 -7.91 9.89
N THR A 190 19.37 -9.18 10.03
CA THR A 190 18.68 -9.91 8.95
C THR A 190 17.30 -9.34 8.68
N LEU A 191 16.55 -9.00 9.72
CA LEU A 191 15.22 -8.42 9.56
C LEU A 191 15.30 -7.03 8.93
N LEU A 192 16.24 -6.18 9.37
CA LEU A 192 16.50 -4.88 8.76
C LEU A 192 16.79 -5.02 7.27
N LEU A 193 17.65 -5.95 6.91
CA LEU A 193 18.06 -6.17 5.53
C LEU A 193 16.90 -6.68 4.68
N ALA A 194 16.06 -7.57 5.21
CA ALA A 194 14.87 -8.08 4.53
C ALA A 194 13.85 -6.97 4.26
N ILE A 195 13.56 -6.14 5.26
CA ILE A 195 12.69 -4.96 5.14
C ILE A 195 13.25 -4.00 4.08
N PHE A 196 14.53 -3.66 4.18
CA PHE A 196 15.20 -2.76 3.24
C PHE A 196 15.18 -3.27 1.81
N THR A 197 15.41 -4.57 1.61
CA THR A 197 15.37 -5.20 0.29
C THR A 197 14.03 -4.94 -0.42
N ILE A 198 12.92 -5.12 0.31
CA ILE A 198 11.57 -4.89 -0.24
C ILE A 198 11.29 -3.40 -0.45
N GLU A 199 11.61 -2.54 0.51
CA GLU A 199 11.32 -1.10 0.36
C GLU A 199 12.13 -0.48 -0.80
N VAL A 200 13.39 -0.88 -0.97
CA VAL A 200 14.22 -0.44 -2.10
C VAL A 200 13.69 -0.98 -3.43
N ALA A 201 13.31 -2.26 -3.48
CA ALA A 201 12.74 -2.85 -4.69
C ALA A 201 11.44 -2.13 -5.10
N LEU A 202 10.57 -1.83 -4.14
CA LEU A 202 9.33 -1.09 -4.37
C LEU A 202 9.59 0.36 -4.77
N TYR A 203 10.55 1.02 -4.13
CA TYR A 203 10.96 2.38 -4.45
C TYR A 203 11.46 2.51 -5.89
N TYR A 204 12.43 1.67 -6.30
CA TYR A 204 12.98 1.72 -7.66
C TYR A 204 12.01 1.20 -8.72
N SER A 205 11.19 0.19 -8.40
CA SER A 205 10.15 -0.28 -9.31
C SER A 205 8.94 0.64 -9.40
N ARG A 206 8.87 1.68 -8.53
CA ARG A 206 7.73 2.61 -8.40
C ARG A 206 6.41 1.87 -8.19
N ARG A 207 6.46 0.78 -7.43
CA ARG A 207 5.29 -0.02 -7.10
C ARG A 207 4.94 0.18 -5.63
N VAL A 208 3.65 0.01 -5.35
CA VAL A 208 3.13 -0.12 -4.00
C VAL A 208 2.63 -1.55 -3.83
N MET A 209 2.69 -2.02 -2.60
CA MET A 209 2.26 -3.37 -2.21
C MET A 209 1.48 -3.23 -0.91
N SER A 210 0.45 -4.06 -0.72
CA SER A 210 -0.32 -4.02 0.52
C SER A 210 0.56 -4.45 1.70
N PRO A 211 0.31 -3.95 2.93
CA PRO A 211 1.04 -4.37 4.13
C PRO A 211 1.16 -5.89 4.26
N GLU A 212 0.08 -6.63 4.00
CA GLU A 212 0.02 -8.09 4.15
C GLU A 212 0.92 -8.82 3.14
N SER A 213 0.97 -8.32 1.90
CA SER A 213 1.81 -8.90 0.84
C SER A 213 3.28 -8.56 1.10
N LYS A 214 3.56 -7.38 1.64
CA LYS A 214 4.93 -6.98 2.02
C LYS A 214 5.46 -7.87 3.13
N THR A 215 4.68 -8.06 4.18
CA THR A 215 5.12 -8.83 5.35
C THR A 215 5.32 -10.30 5.04
N GLU A 216 4.52 -10.85 4.12
CA GLU A 216 4.73 -12.18 3.54
C GLU A 216 6.10 -12.30 2.86
N LEU A 217 6.41 -11.40 1.91
CA LEU A 217 7.70 -11.41 1.22
C LEU A 217 8.89 -11.14 2.15
N ILE A 218 8.74 -10.24 3.12
CA ILE A 218 9.78 -9.98 4.12
C ILE A 218 10.07 -11.24 4.93
N THR A 219 9.04 -11.97 5.34
CA THR A 219 9.18 -13.23 6.07
C THR A 219 9.91 -14.29 5.22
N ASP A 220 9.59 -14.36 3.93
CA ASP A 220 10.25 -15.29 3.01
C ASP A 220 11.72 -14.92 2.75
N ILE A 221 12.02 -13.64 2.56
CA ILE A 221 13.40 -13.16 2.38
C ILE A 221 14.21 -13.37 3.66
N TYR A 222 13.62 -13.11 4.83
CA TYR A 222 14.25 -13.35 6.12
C TYR A 222 14.73 -14.81 6.25
N LYS A 223 13.84 -15.77 5.94
CA LYS A 223 14.17 -17.20 5.92
C LYS A 223 15.26 -17.54 4.91
N GLN A 224 15.25 -16.89 3.74
CA GLN A 224 16.28 -17.10 2.72
C GLN A 224 17.65 -16.59 3.17
N TYR A 225 17.72 -15.43 3.82
CA TYR A 225 18.97 -14.89 4.35
C TYR A 225 19.52 -15.72 5.51
N ASP A 226 18.65 -16.29 6.32
CA ASP A 226 19.05 -17.24 7.37
C ASP A 226 19.60 -18.55 6.76
N SER A 227 18.96 -19.06 5.71
CA SER A 227 19.37 -20.29 5.04
C SER A 227 20.60 -20.14 4.13
N LYS A 228 20.87 -18.94 3.61
CA LYS A 228 21.91 -18.67 2.59
C LYS A 228 22.76 -17.46 2.98
N PRO A 229 23.82 -17.65 3.79
CA PRO A 229 24.65 -16.55 4.29
C PRO A 229 25.39 -15.79 3.18
N GLU A 230 25.72 -16.45 2.06
CA GLU A 230 26.34 -15.79 0.90
C GLU A 230 25.44 -14.71 0.29
N MET A 231 24.15 -15.02 0.13
CA MET A 231 23.14 -14.08 -0.39
C MET A 231 22.97 -12.89 0.57
N LYS A 232 22.85 -13.17 1.88
CA LYS A 232 22.80 -12.14 2.93
C LYS A 232 24.01 -11.22 2.86
N GLN A 233 25.22 -11.78 2.72
CA GLN A 233 26.46 -11.01 2.68
C GLN A 233 26.56 -10.12 1.43
N GLN A 234 26.10 -10.60 0.27
CA GLN A 234 26.02 -9.80 -0.93
C GLN A 234 25.09 -8.60 -0.74
N THR A 235 23.85 -8.84 -0.29
CA THR A 235 22.87 -7.77 -0.07
C THR A 235 23.33 -6.79 1.01
N LEU A 236 24.03 -7.27 2.05
CA LEU A 236 24.62 -6.41 3.07
C LEU A 236 25.68 -5.45 2.50
N ASN A 237 26.48 -5.91 1.54
CA ASN A 237 27.44 -5.05 0.85
C ASN A 237 26.74 -3.99 0.00
N GLU A 238 25.68 -4.38 -0.73
CA GLU A 238 24.85 -3.45 -1.51
C GLU A 238 24.17 -2.40 -0.62
N TYR A 239 23.65 -2.80 0.54
CA TYR A 239 23.09 -1.89 1.55
C TYR A 239 24.13 -0.89 2.06
N LYS A 240 25.35 -1.36 2.37
CA LYS A 240 26.45 -0.47 2.79
C LYS A 240 26.85 0.51 1.68
N GLU A 241 26.87 0.07 0.43
CA GLU A 241 27.10 0.99 -0.70
C GLU A 241 25.99 2.02 -0.85
N TYR A 242 24.72 1.60 -0.74
CA TYR A 242 23.58 2.49 -0.78
C TYR A 242 23.71 3.59 0.28
N LYS A 243 24.02 3.22 1.54
CA LYS A 243 24.22 4.19 2.63
C LYS A 243 25.38 5.15 2.41
N ARG A 244 26.43 4.75 1.68
CA ARG A 244 27.57 5.63 1.36
C ARG A 244 27.25 6.64 0.25
N ARG A 245 26.24 6.39 -0.57
CA ARG A 245 25.87 7.22 -1.72
C ARG A 245 24.81 8.29 -1.40
N LYS A 246 24.16 8.19 -0.24
CA LYS A 246 23.21 9.17 0.31
C LYS A 246 23.98 10.28 1.03
#